data_AF-A0A3M7DFF3-F1
#
_entry.id   AF-A0A3M7DFF3-F1
#
_cell.length_a   1.000
_cell.length_b   1.000
_cell.length_c   1.000
_cell.angle_alpha   90.00
_cell.angle_beta   90.00
_cell.angle_gamma   90.00
#
_symmetry.space_group_name_H-M   'P 1'
#
loop_
_entity.id
_entity.type
_entity.pdbx_description
1 polymer ?
#
loop_
_entity_poly.entity_id
_entity_poly.type
_entity_poly.pdbx_seq_one_letter_code
_entity_poly.pdbx_strand_id
1 'polypeptide(L)'
;MHYTLYDSPSRHFSLLPKMAATQPGQQTSFTTIALASAGVVATGCLAYAVYFDYRRRNDIDFRKSLKKQHKKVSKANEIEAKSAEKGQKEKIRRAVDEANEDGFPKDPEETEGYFMQEVARGESMCTDGSDPVDAALCFYKALKVYPQPRELISIYDKTVPKPILDILAEMIAVDPSISVSGAGSSAGSDAGNANVE
;
A
#
# COMPACT_ATOMS: atom_id res chain seq x y z
N MET A 1 41.41 112.13 67.53
CA MET A 1 41.70 112.22 66.09
C MET A 1 42.06 110.80 65.65
N HIS A 2 41.27 110.03 64.89
CA HIS A 2 40.50 110.31 63.67
C HIS A 2 39.23 109.44 63.62
N TYR A 3 38.32 109.85 62.76
CA TYR A 3 36.93 109.44 62.59
C TYR A 3 36.70 108.14 61.77
N THR A 4 35.53 107.52 62.02
CA THR A 4 34.60 106.85 61.05
C THR A 4 35.03 105.50 60.44
N LEU A 5 34.16 104.48 60.23
CA LEU A 5 32.78 104.47 59.77
C LEU A 5 32.01 103.21 60.24
N TYR A 6 30.70 103.41 60.43
CA TYR A 6 29.62 102.42 60.40
C TYR A 6 29.61 101.65 59.06
N ASP A 7 29.38 100.34 59.08
CA ASP A 7 28.52 99.68 58.08
C ASP A 7 28.02 98.31 58.58
N SER A 8 26.76 98.01 58.31
CA SER A 8 26.00 96.80 58.65
C SER A 8 24.91 96.65 57.59
N PRO A 9 24.30 95.48 57.39
CA PRO A 9 24.82 94.14 57.14
C PRO A 9 24.35 93.64 55.75
N SER A 10 24.91 92.55 55.21
CA SER A 10 24.34 91.89 54.02
C SER A 10 24.37 90.38 54.16
N ARG A 11 23.21 89.79 54.49
CA ARG A 11 22.95 88.37 54.44
C ARG A 11 22.88 87.93 52.98
N HIS A 12 23.91 87.27 52.48
CA HIS A 12 23.83 86.53 51.22
C HIS A 12 23.31 85.12 51.49
N PHE A 13 22.03 84.92 51.19
CA PHE A 13 21.36 83.62 51.16
C PHE A 13 21.69 82.95 49.82
N SER A 14 22.72 82.10 49.77
CA SER A 14 23.04 81.29 48.60
C SER A 14 22.17 80.02 48.58
N LEU A 15 21.01 80.13 47.92
CA LEU A 15 20.26 79.00 47.38
C LEU A 15 21.15 78.24 46.37
N LEU A 16 21.78 77.15 46.81
CA LEU A 16 22.45 76.22 45.90
C LEU A 16 21.39 75.45 45.07
N PRO A 17 21.42 75.54 43.73
CA PRO A 17 20.60 74.68 42.89
C PRO A 17 21.11 73.23 43.00
N LYS A 18 20.20 72.28 43.28
CA LYS A 18 20.45 70.84 43.05
C LYS A 18 20.69 70.66 41.55
N MET A 19 21.95 70.63 41.14
CA MET A 19 22.36 70.30 39.78
C MET A 19 21.90 68.87 39.50
N ALA A 20 20.98 68.71 38.54
CA ALA A 20 20.68 67.42 37.95
C ALA A 20 21.98 66.86 37.36
N ALA A 21 22.46 65.74 37.90
CA ALA A 21 23.63 65.06 37.38
C ALA A 21 23.32 64.55 35.96
N THR A 22 23.85 65.24 34.96
CA THR A 22 24.00 64.70 33.60
C THR A 22 24.86 63.44 33.71
N GLN A 23 24.24 62.27 33.54
CA GLN A 23 24.99 61.03 33.37
C GLN A 23 25.84 61.13 32.09
N PRO A 24 27.12 60.73 32.12
CA PRO A 24 27.95 60.75 30.93
C PRO A 24 27.38 59.80 29.87
N GLY A 25 27.42 60.24 28.60
CA GLY A 25 26.99 59.45 27.46
C GLY A 25 27.64 58.07 27.48
N GLN A 26 26.81 57.04 27.49
CA GLN A 26 27.24 55.65 27.56
C GLN A 26 28.02 55.30 26.29
N GLN A 27 29.34 55.13 26.40
CA GLN A 27 30.17 54.64 25.30
C GLN A 27 29.72 53.21 24.97
N THR A 28 29.09 53.02 23.81
CA THR A 28 28.61 51.71 23.37
C THR A 28 29.80 50.80 23.07
N SER A 29 29.99 49.78 23.89
CA SER A 29 31.04 48.79 23.68
C SER A 29 30.82 48.00 22.38
N PHE A 30 31.89 47.68 21.66
CA PHE A 30 31.84 46.81 20.48
C PHE A 30 31.15 45.47 20.77
N THR A 31 31.30 44.94 21.99
CA THR A 31 30.59 43.73 22.44
C THR A 31 29.07 43.93 22.45
N THR A 32 28.58 45.10 22.87
CA THR A 32 27.15 45.43 22.85
C THR A 32 26.61 45.51 21.43
N ILE A 33 27.36 46.12 20.51
CA ILE A 33 26.99 46.21 19.10
C ILE A 33 26.98 44.82 18.44
N ALA A 34 27.99 44.00 18.72
CA ALA A 34 28.10 42.62 18.21
C ALA A 34 26.98 41.71 18.75
N LEU A 35 26.63 41.83 20.04
CA LEU A 35 25.56 41.05 20.64
C LEU A 35 24.19 41.46 20.08
N ALA A 36 23.97 42.77 19.90
CA ALA A 36 22.74 43.29 19.30
C ALA A 36 22.59 42.86 17.85
N SER A 37 23.66 42.94 17.04
CA SER A 37 23.62 42.51 15.63
C SER A 37 23.42 41.00 15.50
N ALA A 38 24.09 40.20 16.34
CA ALA A 38 23.89 38.75 16.38
C ALA A 38 22.44 38.38 16.75
N GLY A 39 21.83 39.09 17.71
CA GLY A 39 20.43 38.90 18.10
C GLY A 39 19.45 39.18 16.96
N VAL A 40 19.68 40.25 16.18
CA VAL A 40 18.86 40.59 15.01
C VAL A 40 18.99 39.53 13.92
N VAL A 41 20.20 39.06 13.62
CA VAL A 41 20.43 38.02 12.62
C VAL A 41 19.77 36.71 13.04
N ALA A 42 19.96 36.26 14.28
CA ALA A 42 19.36 35.04 14.79
C ALA A 42 17.83 35.08 14.73
N THR A 43 17.23 36.22 15.11
CA THR A 43 15.78 36.42 15.04
C THR A 43 15.28 36.43 13.60
N GLY A 44 16.00 37.08 12.68
CA GLY A 44 15.68 37.08 11.25
C GLY A 44 15.73 35.68 10.64
N CYS A 45 16.73 34.87 11.00
CA CYS A 45 16.84 33.48 10.56
C CYS A 45 15.68 32.62 11.08
N LEU A 46 15.32 32.76 12.37
CA LEU A 46 14.20 32.03 12.97
C LEU A 46 12.85 32.44 12.34
N ALA A 47 12.62 33.74 12.16
CA ALA A 47 11.42 34.25 11.50
C ALA A 47 11.31 33.75 10.05
N TYR A 48 12.43 33.73 9.31
CA TYR A 48 12.44 33.20 7.95
C TYR A 48 12.19 31.68 7.93
N ALA A 49 12.77 30.92 8.85
CA ALA A 49 12.52 29.49 8.96
C ALA A 49 11.03 29.18 9.22
N VAL A 50 10.39 29.92 10.14
CA VAL A 50 8.95 29.79 10.42
C VAL A 50 8.11 30.18 9.19
N TYR A 51 8.42 31.31 8.54
CA TYR A 51 7.73 31.74 7.32
C TYR A 51 7.90 30.72 6.19
N PHE A 52 9.10 30.18 6.01
CA PHE A 52 9.40 29.21 4.97
C PHE A 52 8.67 27.87 5.21
N ASP A 53 8.65 27.36 6.45
CA ASP A 53 7.86 26.17 6.79
C ASP A 53 6.36 26.40 6.59
N TYR A 54 5.84 27.57 6.99
CA TYR A 54 4.45 27.95 6.74
C TYR A 54 4.11 28.02 5.25
N ARG A 55 4.95 28.68 4.45
CA ARG A 55 4.77 28.81 3.00
C ARG A 55 4.85 27.45 2.30
N ARG A 56 5.77 26.58 2.74
CA ARG A 56 5.87 25.20 2.23
C ARG A 56 4.62 24.38 2.54
N ARG A 57 4.06 24.50 3.75
CA ARG A 57 2.87 23.73 4.17
C ARG A 57 1.57 24.21 3.52
N ASN A 58 1.50 25.50 3.15
CA ASN A 58 0.31 26.10 2.54
C ASN A 58 0.36 26.20 1.01
N ASP A 59 1.36 25.61 0.36
CA ASP A 59 1.43 25.57 -1.10
C ASP A 59 0.33 24.68 -1.69
N ILE A 60 -0.62 25.31 -2.38
CA ILE A 60 -1.76 24.66 -3.02
C ILE A 60 -1.29 23.74 -4.17
N ASP A 61 -0.25 24.15 -4.89
CA ASP A 61 0.24 23.41 -6.05
C ASP A 61 1.00 22.15 -5.62
N PHE A 62 1.70 22.18 -4.49
CA PHE A 62 2.28 20.99 -3.87
C PHE A 62 1.20 19.96 -3.47
N ARG A 63 0.09 20.41 -2.85
CA ARG A 63 -1.01 19.50 -2.50
C ARG A 63 -1.69 18.92 -3.73
N LYS A 64 -1.87 19.73 -4.78
CA LYS A 64 -2.41 19.27 -6.07
C LYS A 64 -1.48 18.25 -6.74
N SER A 65 -0.16 18.47 -6.71
CA SER A 65 0.81 17.56 -7.30
C SER A 65 0.84 16.21 -6.57
N LEU A 66 0.81 16.20 -5.23
CA LEU A 66 0.70 14.97 -4.44
C LEU A 66 -0.59 14.20 -4.74
N LYS A 67 -1.75 14.87 -4.81
CA LYS A 67 -3.01 14.22 -5.20
C LYS A 67 -2.93 13.62 -6.59
N LYS A 68 -2.31 14.33 -7.55
CA LYS A 68 -2.12 13.85 -8.92
C LYS A 68 -1.18 12.65 -8.96
N GLN A 69 -0.09 12.66 -8.19
CA GLN A 69 0.84 11.53 -8.08
C GLN A 69 0.16 10.32 -7.44
N HIS A 70 -0.53 10.49 -6.31
CA HIS A 70 -1.26 9.40 -5.65
C HIS A 70 -2.31 8.77 -6.59
N LYS A 71 -3.07 9.59 -7.33
CA LYS A 71 -4.03 9.09 -8.32
C LYS A 71 -3.35 8.34 -9.47
N LYS A 72 -2.17 8.78 -9.90
CA LYS A 72 -1.41 8.09 -10.95
C LYS A 72 -0.88 6.74 -10.45
N VAL A 73 -0.30 6.69 -9.25
CA VAL A 73 0.21 5.45 -8.65
C VAL A 73 -0.94 4.48 -8.38
N SER A 74 -2.05 4.93 -7.80
CA SER A 74 -3.23 4.09 -7.59
C SER A 74 -3.79 3.52 -8.89
N LYS A 75 -3.88 4.33 -9.95
CA LYS A 75 -4.30 3.85 -11.27
C LYS A 75 -3.29 2.88 -11.90
N ALA A 76 -1.99 3.16 -11.76
CA ALA A 76 -0.94 2.27 -12.25
C ALA A 76 -1.03 0.90 -11.56
N ASN A 77 -1.11 0.89 -10.23
CA ASN A 77 -1.28 -0.34 -9.44
C ASN A 77 -2.56 -1.10 -9.82
N GLU A 78 -3.68 -0.41 -10.08
CA GLU A 78 -4.92 -1.05 -10.51
C GLU A 78 -4.78 -1.67 -11.92
N ILE A 79 -4.12 -0.98 -12.84
CA ILE A 79 -3.85 -1.49 -14.19
C ILE A 79 -2.89 -2.69 -14.12
N GLU A 80 -1.83 -2.59 -13.31
CA GLU A 80 -0.86 -3.66 -13.08
C GLU A 80 -1.54 -4.88 -12.47
N ALA A 81 -2.34 -4.72 -11.42
CA ALA A 81 -3.10 -5.81 -10.80
C ALA A 81 -4.06 -6.48 -11.79
N LYS A 82 -4.83 -5.70 -12.57
CA LYS A 82 -5.71 -6.24 -13.61
C LYS A 82 -4.93 -6.93 -14.73
N SER A 83 -3.76 -6.42 -15.10
CA SER A 83 -2.91 -7.04 -16.11
C SER A 83 -2.28 -8.33 -15.62
N ALA A 84 -1.89 -8.39 -14.35
CA ALA A 84 -1.37 -9.58 -13.69
C ALA A 84 -2.44 -10.68 -13.60
N GLU A 85 -3.66 -10.32 -13.17
CA GLU A 85 -4.80 -11.25 -13.18
C GLU A 85 -5.09 -11.79 -14.58
N LYS A 86 -5.15 -10.91 -15.60
CA LYS A 86 -5.36 -11.34 -16.99
C LYS A 86 -4.26 -12.27 -17.47
N GLY A 87 -3.00 -11.94 -17.19
CA GLY A 87 -1.86 -12.78 -17.57
C GLY A 87 -1.89 -14.14 -16.86
N GLN A 88 -2.29 -14.18 -15.60
CA GLN A 88 -2.46 -15.44 -14.86
C GLN A 88 -3.58 -16.30 -15.46
N LYS A 89 -4.74 -15.69 -15.77
CA LYS A 89 -5.86 -16.39 -16.42
C LYS A 89 -5.48 -16.95 -17.79
N GLU A 90 -4.70 -16.20 -18.57
CA GLU A 90 -4.22 -16.65 -19.88
C GLU A 90 -3.23 -17.81 -19.75
N LYS A 91 -2.31 -17.75 -18.76
CA LYS A 91 -1.43 -18.88 -18.44
C LYS A 91 -2.22 -20.13 -18.05
N ILE A 92 -3.23 -19.99 -17.19
CA ILE A 92 -4.09 -21.09 -16.76
C ILE A 92 -4.77 -21.75 -17.97
N ARG A 93 -5.39 -20.95 -18.84
CA ARG A 93 -6.04 -21.44 -20.06
C ARG A 93 -5.08 -22.19 -20.96
N ARG A 94 -3.94 -21.59 -21.27
CA ARG A 94 -2.92 -22.21 -22.12
C ARG A 94 -2.43 -23.54 -21.55
N ALA A 95 -2.20 -23.60 -20.24
CA ALA A 95 -1.71 -24.80 -19.59
C ALA A 95 -2.75 -25.94 -19.59
N VAL A 96 -4.03 -25.60 -19.45
CA VAL A 96 -5.15 -26.54 -19.59
C VAL A 96 -5.29 -27.04 -21.04
N ASP A 97 -5.21 -26.13 -22.02
CA ASP A 97 -5.29 -26.47 -23.43
C ASP A 97 -4.14 -27.43 -23.83
N GLU A 98 -2.91 -27.12 -23.41
CA GLU A 98 -1.73 -27.98 -23.63
C GLU A 98 -1.91 -29.36 -22.99
N ALA A 99 -2.37 -29.44 -21.75
CA ALA A 99 -2.64 -30.72 -21.08
C ALA A 99 -3.75 -31.54 -21.77
N ASN A 100 -4.72 -30.88 -22.40
CA ASN A 100 -5.77 -31.54 -23.17
C ASN A 100 -5.30 -32.01 -24.54
N GLU A 101 -4.37 -31.28 -25.18
CA GLU A 101 -3.75 -31.65 -26.46
C GLU A 101 -2.80 -32.85 -26.31
N ASP A 102 -2.02 -32.90 -25.23
CA ASP A 102 -1.12 -34.03 -24.91
C ASP A 102 -1.88 -35.36 -24.76
N GLY A 103 -3.14 -35.27 -24.35
CA GLY A 103 -4.00 -36.42 -24.12
C GLY A 103 -3.66 -37.17 -22.83
N PHE A 104 -4.53 -38.11 -22.48
CA PHE A 104 -4.45 -38.87 -21.22
C PHE A 104 -4.33 -40.37 -21.51
N PRO A 105 -3.59 -41.12 -20.67
CA PRO A 105 -3.54 -42.58 -20.77
C PRO A 105 -4.96 -43.17 -20.65
N LYS A 106 -5.22 -44.22 -21.43
CA LYS A 106 -6.53 -44.88 -21.50
C LYS A 106 -6.54 -46.27 -20.87
N ASP A 107 -5.35 -46.86 -20.69
CA ASP A 107 -5.20 -48.16 -20.06
C ASP A 107 -5.28 -48.01 -18.54
N PRO A 108 -6.06 -48.84 -17.83
CA PRO A 108 -6.25 -48.71 -16.38
C PRO A 108 -4.95 -48.80 -15.57
N GLU A 109 -3.97 -49.60 -16.00
CA GLU A 109 -2.70 -49.74 -15.28
C GLU A 109 -1.83 -48.47 -15.43
N GLU A 110 -1.76 -47.93 -16.66
CA GLU A 110 -1.07 -46.66 -16.92
C GLU A 110 -1.77 -45.46 -16.29
N THR A 111 -3.11 -45.49 -16.23
CA THR A 111 -3.95 -44.44 -15.65
C THR A 111 -3.72 -44.30 -14.15
N GLU A 112 -3.63 -45.42 -13.42
CA GLU A 112 -3.33 -45.41 -11.98
C GLU A 112 -1.92 -44.87 -11.70
N GLY A 113 -0.92 -45.30 -12.48
CA GLY A 113 0.45 -44.80 -12.36
C GLY A 113 0.55 -43.29 -12.63
N TYR A 114 -0.11 -42.81 -13.69
CA TYR A 114 -0.16 -41.39 -14.03
C TYR A 114 -0.86 -40.57 -12.94
N PHE A 115 -1.99 -41.06 -12.41
CA PHE A 115 -2.69 -40.43 -11.30
C PHE A 115 -1.78 -40.26 -10.07
N MET A 116 -1.13 -41.33 -9.63
CA MET A 116 -0.25 -41.30 -8.46
C MET A 116 0.92 -40.34 -8.66
N GLN A 117 1.50 -40.33 -9.87
CA GLN A 117 2.61 -39.44 -10.21
C GLN A 117 2.18 -37.96 -10.16
N GLU A 118 1.05 -37.61 -10.77
CA GLU A 118 0.55 -36.23 -10.80
C GLU A 118 0.13 -35.75 -9.41
N VAL A 119 -0.49 -36.59 -8.58
CA VAL A 119 -0.82 -36.24 -7.19
C VAL A 119 0.45 -36.00 -6.38
N ALA A 120 1.41 -36.91 -6.42
CA ALA A 120 2.68 -36.75 -5.68
C ALA A 120 3.45 -35.49 -6.13
N ARG A 121 3.44 -35.20 -7.43
CA ARG A 121 4.06 -34.00 -7.99
C ARG A 121 3.34 -32.72 -7.53
N GLY A 122 2.01 -32.71 -7.58
CA GLY A 122 1.20 -31.59 -7.10
C GLY A 122 1.41 -31.32 -5.62
N GLU A 123 1.47 -32.36 -4.79
CA GLU A 123 1.74 -32.26 -3.35
C GLU A 123 3.15 -31.72 -3.05
N SER A 124 4.18 -32.19 -3.76
CA SER A 124 5.55 -31.64 -3.63
C SER A 124 5.60 -30.15 -4.00
N MET A 125 4.90 -29.74 -5.06
CA MET A 125 4.85 -28.33 -5.46
C MET A 125 4.13 -27.46 -4.42
N CYS A 126 3.18 -28.02 -3.67
CA CYS A 126 2.53 -27.33 -2.55
C CYS A 126 3.50 -27.05 -1.39
N THR A 127 4.48 -27.92 -1.14
CA THR A 127 5.45 -27.76 -0.05
C THR A 127 6.63 -26.88 -0.43
N ASP A 128 7.07 -26.96 -1.68
CA ASP A 128 8.31 -26.32 -2.14
C ASP A 128 8.12 -24.84 -2.50
N GLY A 129 6.87 -24.34 -2.49
CA GLY A 129 6.54 -22.96 -2.87
C GLY A 129 6.70 -22.69 -4.36
N SER A 130 6.55 -23.73 -5.19
CA SER A 130 6.58 -23.64 -6.66
C SER A 130 5.38 -22.83 -7.18
N ASP A 131 5.33 -22.57 -8.49
CA ASP A 131 4.22 -21.82 -9.10
C ASP A 131 2.88 -22.52 -8.76
N PRO A 132 1.93 -21.83 -8.10
CA PRO A 132 0.65 -22.42 -7.73
C PRO A 132 -0.19 -22.84 -8.95
N VAL A 133 0.07 -22.28 -10.14
CA VAL A 133 -0.56 -22.70 -11.40
C VAL A 133 -0.08 -24.10 -11.80
N ASP A 134 1.21 -24.38 -11.69
CA ASP A 134 1.77 -25.69 -12.05
C ASP A 134 1.31 -26.78 -11.07
N ALA A 135 1.21 -26.44 -9.78
CA ALA A 135 0.65 -27.34 -8.76
C ALA A 135 -0.82 -27.68 -9.07
N ALA A 136 -1.64 -26.67 -9.38
CA ALA A 136 -3.04 -26.86 -9.75
C ALA A 136 -3.19 -27.71 -11.03
N LEU A 137 -2.30 -27.54 -11.99
CA LEU A 137 -2.29 -28.31 -13.23
C LEU A 137 -2.07 -29.81 -12.99
N CYS A 138 -1.22 -30.18 -12.02
CA CYS A 138 -1.03 -31.59 -11.65
C CYS A 138 -2.33 -32.19 -11.08
N PHE A 139 -3.02 -31.47 -10.19
CA PHE A 139 -4.31 -31.91 -9.65
C PHE A 139 -5.42 -31.96 -10.71
N TYR A 140 -5.40 -31.04 -11.68
CA TYR A 140 -6.30 -31.05 -12.83
C TYR A 140 -6.10 -32.30 -13.70
N LYS A 141 -4.85 -32.65 -14.00
CA LYS A 141 -4.50 -33.88 -14.74
C LYS A 141 -4.98 -35.12 -14.00
N ALA A 142 -4.76 -35.19 -12.68
CA ALA A 142 -5.27 -36.27 -11.84
C ALA A 142 -6.81 -36.38 -11.88
N LEU A 143 -7.54 -35.25 -11.93
CA LEU A 143 -9.01 -35.25 -12.05
C LEU A 143 -9.51 -35.81 -13.38
N LYS A 144 -8.76 -35.63 -14.48
CA LYS A 144 -9.13 -36.12 -15.82
C LYS A 144 -9.08 -37.63 -15.95
N VAL A 145 -8.15 -38.25 -15.23
CA VAL A 145 -7.94 -39.70 -15.27
C VAL A 145 -8.74 -40.44 -14.19
N TYR A 146 -9.30 -39.73 -13.22
CA TYR A 146 -10.02 -40.33 -12.10
C TYR A 146 -11.49 -40.62 -12.44
N PRO A 147 -12.01 -41.83 -12.15
CA PRO A 147 -13.37 -42.22 -12.53
C PRO A 147 -14.47 -41.45 -11.78
N GLN A 148 -14.18 -40.92 -10.59
CA GLN A 148 -15.15 -40.19 -9.74
C GLN A 148 -14.62 -38.82 -9.30
N PRO A 149 -14.52 -37.83 -10.20
CA PRO A 149 -13.85 -36.55 -9.91
C PRO A 149 -14.46 -35.78 -8.73
N ARG A 150 -15.75 -35.98 -8.43
CA ARG A 150 -16.43 -35.34 -7.28
C ARG A 150 -15.89 -35.80 -5.93
N GLU A 151 -15.61 -37.09 -5.80
CA GLU A 151 -15.04 -37.65 -4.57
C GLU A 151 -13.65 -37.07 -4.35
N LEU A 152 -12.83 -37.05 -5.41
CA LEU A 152 -11.47 -36.53 -5.35
C LEU A 152 -11.42 -35.03 -5.00
N ILE A 153 -12.32 -34.21 -5.56
CA ILE A 153 -12.44 -32.78 -5.20
C ILE A 153 -12.74 -32.60 -3.70
N SER A 154 -13.58 -33.48 -3.11
CA SER A 154 -13.91 -33.40 -1.68
C SER A 154 -12.73 -33.71 -0.76
N ILE A 155 -11.75 -34.48 -1.25
CA ILE A 155 -10.50 -34.76 -0.56
C ILE A 155 -9.58 -33.54 -0.69
N TYR A 156 -9.43 -33.00 -1.90
CA TYR A 156 -8.59 -31.83 -2.15
C TYR A 156 -9.03 -30.59 -1.36
N ASP A 157 -10.33 -30.35 -1.19
CA ASP A 157 -10.82 -29.21 -0.36
C ASP A 157 -10.35 -29.29 1.11
N LYS A 158 -9.95 -30.48 1.58
CA LYS A 158 -9.43 -30.71 2.94
C LYS A 158 -7.91 -30.73 3.02
N THR A 159 -7.22 -31.20 1.98
CA THR A 159 -5.78 -31.46 2.03
C THR A 159 -4.94 -30.43 1.28
N VAL A 160 -5.48 -29.77 0.25
CA VAL A 160 -4.75 -28.84 -0.62
C VAL A 160 -4.96 -27.38 -0.15
N PRO A 161 -3.92 -26.52 -0.19
CA PRO A 161 -4.05 -25.10 0.17
C PRO A 161 -5.07 -24.33 -0.70
N LYS A 162 -5.83 -23.41 -0.07
CA LYS A 162 -6.85 -22.56 -0.72
C LYS A 162 -6.38 -21.87 -2.02
N PRO A 163 -5.18 -21.25 -2.10
CA PRO A 163 -4.75 -20.56 -3.32
C PRO A 163 -4.65 -21.48 -4.54
N ILE A 164 -4.34 -22.77 -4.34
CA ILE A 164 -4.20 -23.76 -5.41
C ILE A 164 -5.58 -24.28 -5.82
N LEU A 165 -6.49 -24.46 -4.84
CA LEU A 165 -7.88 -24.83 -5.10
C LEU A 165 -8.64 -23.77 -5.91
N ASP A 166 -8.41 -22.48 -5.65
CA ASP A 166 -9.05 -21.40 -6.39
C ASP A 166 -8.62 -21.42 -7.88
N ILE A 167 -7.34 -21.70 -8.15
CA ILE A 167 -6.81 -21.86 -9.50
C ILE A 167 -7.35 -23.13 -10.16
N LEU A 168 -7.41 -24.24 -9.43
CA LEU A 168 -7.99 -25.50 -9.91
C LEU A 168 -9.47 -25.33 -10.29
N ALA A 169 -10.24 -24.57 -9.51
CA ALA A 169 -11.62 -24.23 -9.84
C ALA A 169 -11.72 -23.41 -11.13
N GLU A 170 -10.78 -22.49 -11.37
CA GLU A 170 -10.69 -21.76 -12.63
C GLU A 170 -10.34 -22.68 -13.81
N MET A 171 -9.43 -23.64 -13.64
CA MET A 171 -9.11 -24.66 -14.65
C MET A 171 -10.34 -25.51 -15.02
N ILE A 172 -11.09 -25.97 -14.02
CA ILE A 172 -12.34 -26.73 -14.22
C ILE A 172 -13.42 -25.87 -14.90
N ALA A 173 -13.49 -24.57 -14.60
CA ALA A 173 -14.44 -23.69 -15.27
C ALA A 173 -14.10 -23.45 -16.76
N VAL A 174 -12.82 -23.53 -17.11
CA VAL A 174 -12.34 -23.47 -18.50
C VAL A 174 -12.62 -24.78 -19.24
N ASP A 175 -12.51 -25.93 -18.56
CA ASP A 175 -12.78 -27.24 -19.15
C ASP A 175 -14.08 -27.90 -18.64
N PRO A 176 -15.19 -27.81 -19.41
CA PRO A 176 -16.48 -28.38 -19.02
C PRO A 176 -16.53 -29.91 -19.04
N SER A 177 -15.49 -30.62 -19.50
CA SER A 177 -15.48 -32.10 -19.50
C SER A 177 -15.41 -32.69 -18.09
N ILE A 178 -14.95 -31.92 -17.10
CA ILE A 178 -14.98 -32.32 -15.68
C ILE A 178 -16.36 -31.93 -15.09
N SER A 179 -17.31 -32.86 -15.09
CA SER A 179 -18.70 -32.60 -14.66
C SER A 179 -18.88 -32.58 -13.13
N VAL A 180 -18.50 -31.46 -12.50
CA VAL A 180 -18.65 -31.25 -11.04
C VAL A 180 -20.06 -30.79 -10.64
N SER A 181 -20.89 -30.32 -11.58
CA SER A 181 -22.22 -29.77 -11.27
C SER A 181 -23.29 -30.87 -11.18
N GLY A 182 -23.89 -31.05 -10.00
CA GLY A 182 -25.00 -31.98 -9.80
C GLY A 182 -26.25 -31.49 -10.52
N ALA A 183 -26.51 -31.99 -11.73
CA ALA A 183 -27.84 -31.96 -12.32
C ALA A 183 -28.64 -33.14 -11.74
N GLY A 184 -29.46 -32.82 -10.75
CA GLY A 184 -30.44 -33.75 -10.19
C GLY A 184 -31.41 -34.25 -11.26
N SER A 185 -31.94 -35.43 -10.98
CA SER A 185 -33.01 -36.12 -11.67
C SER A 185 -34.23 -35.23 -11.96
N SER A 186 -34.65 -35.19 -13.23
CA SER A 186 -36.08 -35.22 -13.61
C SER A 186 -36.19 -35.70 -15.06
N ALA A 187 -35.95 -36.99 -15.25
CA ALA A 187 -36.62 -37.73 -16.31
C ALA A 187 -38.12 -37.78 -15.97
N GLY A 188 -38.99 -37.41 -16.91
CA GLY A 188 -40.44 -37.58 -16.75
C GLY A 188 -41.30 -36.50 -17.40
N SER A 189 -41.19 -36.30 -18.71
CA SER A 189 -42.28 -35.73 -19.50
C SER A 189 -42.79 -36.84 -20.42
N ASP A 190 -43.66 -37.67 -19.85
CA ASP A 190 -44.46 -38.67 -20.54
C ASP A 190 -45.28 -38.00 -21.65
N ALA A 191 -44.93 -38.32 -22.89
CA ALA A 191 -45.67 -37.89 -24.07
C ALA A 191 -46.93 -38.75 -24.18
N GLY A 192 -48.03 -38.25 -23.62
CA GLY A 192 -49.35 -38.84 -23.71
C GLY A 192 -49.74 -39.10 -25.16
N ASN A 193 -49.79 -40.38 -25.50
CA ASN A 193 -50.25 -40.93 -26.77
C ASN A 193 -51.70 -40.50 -27.04
N ALA A 194 -51.90 -39.90 -28.21
CA ALA A 194 -53.21 -39.56 -28.75
C ALA A 194 -53.94 -40.82 -29.25
N ASN A 195 -55.28 -40.73 -29.24
CA ASN A 195 -56.24 -41.50 -30.03
C ASN A 195 -56.92 -42.69 -29.32
N VAL A 196 -58.17 -42.48 -28.86
CA VAL A 196 -59.36 -43.25 -29.30
C VAL A 196 -60.62 -42.41 -29.01
N GLU A 197 -61.33 -42.02 -30.07
CA GLU A 197 -62.78 -41.73 -30.07
C GLU A 197 -63.48 -42.88 -30.79
#